data_AF-A0A6B2D926-F1
#
_entry.id   AF-A0A6B2D926-F1
#
_cell.length_a   1.000
_cell.length_b   1.000
_cell.length_c   1.000
_cell.angle_alpha   90.00
_cell.angle_beta   90.00
_cell.angle_gamma   90.00
#
_symmetry.space_group_name_H-M   'P 1'
#
loop_
_entity.id
_entity.type
_entity.pdbx_description
1 polymer ?
#
loop_
_entity_poly.entity_id
_entity_poly.type
_entity_poly.pdbx_seq_one_letter_code
_entity_poly.pdbx_strand_id
1 'polypeptide(L)'
;HPEQPLAVCAVLESRNGAIATSAAYERGSHILDGRSGTPATGLMSVTVVAGDLVTADALATAAFAMGEEGITWAADRPDCEILIVDDSRRVHRTAGLALAS
;
A
#
# COMPACT_ATOMS: atom_id res chain seq x y z
N HIS A 1 -10.50 7.18 -0.59
CA HIS A 1 -9.61 7.85 -1.56
C HIS A 1 -8.68 8.70 -0.73
N PRO A 2 -7.35 8.62 -0.92
CA PRO A 2 -6.38 9.18 0.02
C PRO A 2 -6.53 10.69 0.27
N GLU A 3 -7.17 11.45 -0.64
CA GLU A 3 -7.45 12.89 -0.48
C GLU A 3 -8.92 13.24 -0.29
N GLN A 4 -9.84 12.28 -0.45
CA GLN A 4 -11.28 12.54 -0.39
C GLN A 4 -11.90 11.60 0.65
N PRO A 5 -12.18 12.10 1.87
CA PRO A 5 -12.57 11.26 3.01
C PRO A 5 -13.82 10.41 2.78
N LEU A 6 -14.71 10.86 1.89
CA LEU A 6 -15.98 10.19 1.59
C LEU A 6 -15.97 9.41 0.27
N ALA A 7 -14.89 9.50 -0.51
CA ALA A 7 -14.81 8.79 -1.80
C ALA A 7 -14.12 7.43 -1.61
N VAL A 8 -14.62 6.42 -2.30
CA VAL A 8 -14.01 5.08 -2.31
C VAL A 8 -13.04 5.00 -3.49
N CYS A 9 -11.80 4.57 -3.24
CA CYS A 9 -10.80 4.38 -4.32
C CYS A 9 -10.91 2.97 -4.91
N ALA A 10 -11.06 1.96 -4.06
CA ALA A 10 -11.33 0.59 -4.43
C ALA A 10 -12.03 -0.11 -3.26
N VAL A 11 -12.78 -1.17 -3.56
CA VAL A 11 -13.28 -2.13 -2.57
C VAL A 11 -12.60 -3.46 -2.84
N LEU A 12 -12.03 -4.06 -1.80
CA LEU A 12 -11.27 -5.30 -1.86
C LEU A 12 -12.01 -6.37 -1.09
N GLU A 13 -12.07 -7.58 -1.64
CA GLU A 13 -12.60 -8.75 -0.94
C GLU A 13 -11.47 -9.71 -0.57
N SER A 14 -11.44 -10.12 0.70
CA SER A 14 -10.57 -11.20 1.18
C SER A 14 -11.40 -12.21 1.96
N ARG A 15 -11.35 -13.49 1.56
CA ARG A 15 -12.07 -14.58 2.24
C ARG A 15 -11.22 -15.31 3.27
N ASN A 16 -9.90 -15.45 3.04
CA ASN A 16 -8.98 -16.23 3.88
C ASN A 16 -7.61 -15.54 4.03
N GLY A 17 -7.57 -14.21 4.05
CA GLY A 17 -6.34 -13.42 4.20
C GLY A 17 -6.60 -12.09 4.89
N ALA A 18 -5.55 -11.34 5.16
CA ALA A 18 -5.62 -10.01 5.78
C ALA A 18 -5.33 -8.91 4.77
N ILE A 19 -5.85 -7.72 5.06
CA ILE A 19 -5.62 -6.50 4.28
C ILE A 19 -5.07 -5.45 5.25
N ALA A 20 -3.94 -4.84 4.91
CA ALA A 20 -3.39 -3.71 5.66
C ALA A 20 -3.11 -2.55 4.71
N THR A 21 -3.21 -1.32 5.21
CA THR A 21 -2.92 -0.12 4.42
C THR A 21 -2.01 0.81 5.20
N SER A 22 -0.91 1.23 4.57
CA SER A 22 -0.01 2.26 5.07
C SER A 22 -0.18 3.52 4.24
N ALA A 23 -0.39 4.66 4.89
CA ALA A 23 -0.54 5.94 4.23
C ALA A 23 -0.16 7.09 5.16
N ALA A 24 0.36 8.17 4.57
CA ALA A 24 0.76 9.37 5.33
C ALA A 24 -0.42 10.31 5.65
N TYR A 25 -1.59 10.13 5.02
CA TYR A 25 -2.70 11.07 5.17
C TYR A 25 -3.30 11.08 6.60
N GLU A 26 -3.13 10.01 7.40
CA GLU A 26 -3.75 9.92 8.74
C GLU A 26 -2.93 10.61 9.85
N ARG A 27 -1.60 10.72 9.68
CA ARG A 27 -0.69 11.24 10.72
C ARG A 27 0.48 12.06 10.15
N GLY A 28 0.30 12.66 8.97
CA GLY A 28 1.37 13.39 8.27
C GLY A 28 2.54 12.49 7.87
N SER A 29 3.69 13.07 7.55
CA SER A 29 4.88 12.38 7.03
C SER A 29 5.67 11.64 8.11
N HIS A 30 5.02 10.71 8.83
CA HIS A 30 5.56 9.97 9.97
C HIS A 30 6.23 8.64 9.59
N ILE A 31 6.02 8.15 8.37
CA ILE A 31 6.73 7.00 7.82
C ILE A 31 8.04 7.50 7.21
N LEU A 32 9.17 7.00 7.70
CA LEU A 32 10.50 7.42 7.29
C LEU A 32 11.14 6.37 6.38
N ASP A 33 11.90 6.81 5.39
CA ASP A 33 12.86 5.94 4.70
C ASP A 33 14.00 5.60 5.67
N GLY A 34 14.13 4.33 6.04
CA GLY A 34 15.14 3.87 6.99
C GLY A 34 16.59 4.05 6.50
N ARG A 35 16.82 4.25 5.19
CA ARG A 35 18.14 4.48 4.60
C ARG A 35 18.63 5.90 4.80
N SER A 36 17.73 6.87 4.70
CA SER A 36 18.05 8.31 4.77
C SER A 36 17.64 8.96 6.10
N GLY A 37 16.70 8.36 6.83
CA GLY A 37 16.08 8.95 8.01
C GLY A 37 15.11 10.09 7.70
N THR A 38 14.80 10.35 6.43
CA THR A 38 13.86 11.40 5.99
C THR A 38 12.47 10.81 5.77
N PRO A 39 11.40 11.63 5.78
CA PRO A 39 10.06 11.15 5.44
C PRO A 39 10.02 10.52 4.04
N ALA A 40 9.29 9.41 3.92
CA ALA A 40 9.06 8.75 2.64
C ALA A 40 8.23 9.63 1.70
N THR A 41 8.51 9.55 0.40
CA THR A 41 7.86 10.35 -0.64
C THR A 41 7.52 9.47 -1.85
N GLY A 42 6.75 10.01 -2.80
CA GLY A 42 6.39 9.29 -4.04
C GLY A 42 5.10 8.47 -3.94
N LEU A 43 4.66 8.09 -2.74
CA LEU A 43 3.46 7.27 -2.52
C LEU A 43 2.44 7.97 -1.62
N MET A 44 1.16 7.83 -1.97
CA MET A 44 0.03 8.35 -1.17
C MET A 44 -0.54 7.28 -0.24
N SER A 45 -0.67 6.06 -0.75
CA SER A 45 -1.14 4.90 0.03
C SER A 45 -0.63 3.60 -0.58
N VAL A 46 -0.33 2.64 0.29
CA VAL A 46 0.01 1.26 -0.06
C VAL A 46 -0.93 0.33 0.67
N THR A 47 -1.70 -0.46 -0.07
CA THR A 47 -2.54 -1.54 0.47
C THR A 47 -1.96 -2.88 0.05
N VAL A 48 -1.80 -3.80 1.00
CA VAL A 48 -1.32 -5.17 0.77
C VAL A 48 -2.36 -6.17 1.24
N VAL A 49 -2.58 -7.20 0.43
CA VAL A 49 -3.34 -8.40 0.79
C VAL A 49 -2.36 -9.57 0.92
N ALA A 50 -2.40 -10.28 2.04
CA ALA A 50 -1.54 -11.43 2.31
C ALA A 50 -2.26 -12.49 3.16
N GLY A 51 -1.62 -13.64 3.41
CA GLY A 51 -2.18 -14.73 4.21
C GLY A 51 -2.46 -14.38 5.68
N ASP A 52 -1.78 -13.37 6.23
CA ASP A 52 -1.93 -12.91 7.62
C ASP A 52 -1.68 -11.40 7.76
N LEU A 53 -2.16 -10.84 8.87
CA LEU A 53 -2.12 -9.39 9.11
C LEU A 53 -0.71 -8.87 9.37
N VAL A 54 0.16 -9.65 10.03
CA VAL A 54 1.53 -9.23 10.33
C VAL A 54 2.31 -9.06 9.03
N THR A 55 2.17 -10.01 8.11
CA THR A 55 2.78 -9.94 6.79
C THR A 55 2.23 -8.75 5.99
N ALA A 56 0.91 -8.59 5.92
CA ALA A 56 0.29 -7.49 5.18
C ALA A 56 0.76 -6.11 5.69
N ASP A 57 0.74 -5.91 7.01
CA ASP A 57 1.10 -4.63 7.66
C ASP A 57 2.60 -4.29 7.50
N ALA A 58 3.47 -5.28 7.70
CA ALA A 58 4.90 -5.11 7.56
C ALA A 58 5.28 -4.78 6.10
N LEU A 59 4.68 -5.46 5.11
CA LEU A 59 4.94 -5.20 3.70
C LEU A 59 4.38 -3.85 3.26
N ALA A 60 3.17 -3.47 3.71
CA ALA A 60 2.59 -2.17 3.38
C ALA A 60 3.48 -1.03 3.89
N THR A 61 3.98 -1.15 5.13
CA THR A 61 4.84 -0.14 5.74
C THR A 61 6.20 -0.08 5.06
N ALA A 62 6.81 -1.23 4.79
CA ALA A 62 8.12 -1.30 4.14
C ALA A 62 8.07 -0.74 2.71
N ALA A 63 7.08 -1.12 1.91
CA ALA A 63 6.90 -0.59 0.57
C ALA A 63 6.62 0.92 0.57
N PHE A 64 5.81 1.41 1.52
CA PHE A 64 5.60 2.85 1.67
C PHE A 64 6.90 3.58 1.98
N ALA A 65 7.70 3.05 2.92
CA ALA A 65 8.99 3.62 3.32
C ALA A 65 10.02 3.65 2.16
N MET A 66 9.93 2.71 1.23
CA MET A 66 10.80 2.63 0.04
C MET A 66 10.45 3.63 -1.07
N GLY A 67 9.25 4.24 -1.03
CA GLY A 67 8.79 5.15 -2.08
C GLY A 67 8.54 4.41 -3.41
N GLU A 68 8.90 5.02 -4.54
CA GLU A 68 8.64 4.47 -5.88
C GLU A 68 9.18 3.05 -6.09
N GLU A 69 10.38 2.76 -5.55
CA GLU A 69 10.99 1.42 -5.59
C GLU A 69 10.12 0.36 -4.88
N GLY A 70 9.31 0.79 -3.91
CA GLY A 70 8.38 -0.04 -3.16
C GLY A 70 7.27 -0.65 -4.01
N ILE A 71 6.95 -0.05 -5.17
CA ILE A 71 5.89 -0.54 -6.06
C ILE A 71 6.26 -1.90 -6.63
N THR A 72 7.40 -1.98 -7.33
CA THR A 72 7.88 -3.23 -7.93
C THR A 72 8.29 -4.22 -6.86
N TRP A 73 8.95 -3.74 -5.79
CA TRP A 73 9.40 -4.58 -4.69
C TRP A 73 8.27 -5.32 -3.97
N ALA A 74 7.12 -4.66 -3.79
CA ALA A 74 5.94 -5.25 -3.15
C ALA A 74 5.17 -6.15 -4.12
N ALA A 75 5.07 -5.77 -5.39
CA ALA A 75 4.39 -6.56 -6.42
C ALA A 75 5.10 -7.90 -6.72
N ASP A 76 6.42 -7.97 -6.52
CA ASP A 76 7.21 -9.19 -6.71
C ASP A 76 7.14 -10.17 -5.52
N ARG A 77 6.39 -9.83 -4.46
CA ARG A 77 6.26 -10.70 -3.28
C ARG A 77 5.38 -11.91 -3.59
N PRO A 78 5.86 -13.14 -3.33
CA PRO A 78 5.02 -14.31 -3.48
C PRO A 78 3.82 -14.22 -2.53
N ASP A 79 2.68 -14.74 -2.98
CA ASP A 79 1.44 -14.84 -2.21
C ASP A 79 0.92 -13.51 -1.65
N CYS A 80 1.29 -12.39 -2.29
CA CYS A 80 0.84 -11.05 -1.93
C CYS A 80 0.21 -10.35 -3.14
N GLU A 81 -0.86 -9.61 -2.88
CA GLU A 81 -1.45 -8.70 -3.88
C GLU A 81 -1.38 -7.27 -3.36
N ILE A 82 -1.25 -6.30 -4.25
CA ILE A 82 -1.05 -4.89 -3.89
C ILE A 82 -2.02 -3.96 -4.61
N LEU A 83 -2.38 -2.87 -3.94
CA LEU A 83 -2.98 -1.68 -4.53
C LEU A 83 -2.25 -0.46 -3.99
N ILE A 84 -1.57 0.27 -4.86
CA ILE A 84 -0.77 1.44 -4.50
C ILE A 84 -1.27 2.64 -5.27
N VAL A 85 -1.39 3.77 -4.60
CA VAL A 85 -1.65 5.07 -5.21
C VAL A 85 -0.39 5.91 -5.06
N ASP A 86 0.21 6.31 -6.18
CA ASP A 86 1.38 7.20 -6.18
C ASP A 86 0.98 8.67 -6.03
N ASP A 87 1.95 9.56 -5.81
CA ASP A 87 1.74 11.01 -5.67
C ASP A 87 1.17 11.70 -6.92
N SER A 88 1.26 11.02 -8.07
CA SER A 88 0.67 11.41 -9.35
C SER A 88 -0.76 10.89 -9.53
N ARG A 89 -1.34 10.29 -8.47
CA ARG A 89 -2.69 9.71 -8.42
C ARG A 89 -2.88 8.52 -9.37
N ARG A 90 -1.81 7.86 -9.79
CA ARG A 90 -1.90 6.63 -10.57
C ARG A 90 -2.06 5.45 -9.63
N VAL A 91 -2.92 4.52 -10.03
CA VAL A 91 -3.16 3.27 -9.33
C VAL A 91 -2.27 2.19 -9.94
N HIS A 92 -1.44 1.58 -9.11
CA HIS A 92 -0.64 0.39 -9.42
C HIS A 92 -1.26 -0.80 -8.70
N ARG A 93 -1.42 -1.92 -9.37
CA ARG A 93 -1.94 -3.15 -8.75
C ARG A 93 -1.38 -4.38 -9.43
N THR A 94 -1.27 -5.45 -8.65
CA THR A 94 -1.05 -6.79 -9.19
C THR A 94 -2.32 -7.31 -9.88
N ALA A 95 -2.15 -8.20 -10.84
CA ALA A 95 -3.25 -8.69 -11.67
C ALA A 95 -4.21 -9.64 -10.92
N GLY A 96 -3.73 -10.30 -9.86
CA GLY A 96 -4.52 -11.23 -9.06
C GLY A 96 -5.40 -10.57 -7.99
N LEU A 97 -5.27 -9.25 -7.80
CA LEU A 97 -6.03 -8.51 -6.80
C LEU A 97 -7.53 -8.53 -7.12
N ALA A 98 -8.30 -9.22 -6.29
CA ALA A 98 -9.75 -9.27 -6.40
C ALA A 98 -10.39 -7.96 -5.95
N LEU A 99 -11.05 -7.27 -6.89
CA LEU A 99 -11.93 -6.14 -6.58
C LEU A 99 -13.36 -6.62 -6.37
N ALA A 100 -14.07 -6.00 -5.42
CA ALA A 100 -15.49 -6.24 -5.27
C ALA A 100 -16.25 -5.77 -6.52
N SER A 101 -17.24 -6.56 -6.94
CA SER A 101 -18.12 -6.30 -8.09
C SER A 101 -19.36 -5.50 -7.70
#